data_AF-A0A9P6MIX1-F1
#
_entry.id   AF-A0A9P6MIX1-F1
#
_cell.length_a   1.000
_cell.length_b   1.000
_cell.length_c   1.000
_cell.angle_alpha   90.00
_cell.angle_beta   90.00
_cell.angle_gamma   90.00
#
_symmetry.space_group_name_H-M   'P 1'
#
loop_
_entity.id
_entity.type
_entity.pdbx_description
1 polymer ?
#
loop_
_entity_poly.entity_id
_entity_poly.type
_entity_poly.pdbx_seq_one_letter_code
_entity_poly.pdbx_strand_id
1 'polypeptide(L)'
;MRLADPLTQVIILGFICFCCPGMFNALQGTGSYGLDPKDSDVGNSAGTALSLVFAFSSLFAGALFNIMGHRLLLILGGLSYVLYVGSFLAYFYIQSIVFVVISSCVLG
;
A
#
# COMPACT_ATOMS: atom_id res chain seq x y z
N MET A 1 -12.16 15.63 26.46
CA MET A 1 -11.93 14.52 25.51
C MET A 1 -11.52 15.12 24.17
N ARG A 2 -10.21 15.26 23.93
CA ARG A 2 -9.60 16.16 22.95
C ARG A 2 -9.13 15.45 21.66
N LEU A 3 -9.66 14.25 21.43
CA LEU A 3 -9.40 13.37 20.28
C LEU A 3 -10.57 13.35 19.28
N ALA A 4 -11.68 14.03 19.61
CA ALA A 4 -12.86 14.17 18.76
C ALA A 4 -12.93 15.54 18.04
N ASP A 5 -11.92 16.39 18.23
CA ASP A 5 -11.83 17.65 17.52
C ASP A 5 -11.59 17.39 16.03
N PRO A 6 -12.48 17.87 15.13
CA PRO A 6 -12.41 17.57 13.71
C PRO A 6 -11.08 17.99 13.08
N LEU A 7 -10.45 19.07 13.57
CA LEU A 7 -9.13 19.49 13.09
C LEU A 7 -8.02 18.49 13.44
N THR A 8 -8.02 17.95 14.67
CA THR A 8 -7.02 16.95 15.08
C THR A 8 -7.19 15.66 14.29
N GLN A 9 -8.43 15.23 14.00
CA GLN A 9 -8.68 14.05 13.17
C GLN A 9 -8.21 14.23 11.73
N VAL A 10 -8.42 15.41 11.13
CA VAL A 10 -7.96 15.71 9.76
C VAL A 10 -6.43 15.77 9.70
N ILE A 11 -5.76 16.35 10.70
CA ILE A 11 -4.30 16.39 10.74
C ILE A 11 -3.71 14.98 10.84
N ILE A 12 -4.26 14.12 11.71
CA ILE A 12 -3.81 12.73 11.85
C ILE A 12 -4.05 11.96 10.54
N LEU A 13 -5.22 12.12 9.92
CA LEU A 13 -5.53 11.48 8.65
C LEU A 13 -4.61 11.97 7.53
N GLY A 14 -4.28 13.27 7.51
CA GLY A 14 -3.32 13.86 6.59
C GLY A 14 -1.93 13.24 6.73
N PHE A 15 -1.46 13.02 7.97
CA PHE A 15 -0.20 12.32 8.22
C PHE A 15 -0.22 10.87 7.73
N ILE A 16 -1.34 10.15 7.94
CA ILE A 16 -1.49 8.76 7.48
C ILE A 16 -1.49 8.71 5.95
N CYS A 17 -2.23 9.58 5.28
CA CYS A 17 -2.23 9.69 3.82
C CYS A 17 -0.88 10.14 3.27
N PHE A 18 -0.16 11.01 3.97
CA PHE A 18 1.20 11.36 3.57
C PHE A 18 2.14 10.15 3.65
N CYS A 19 2.03 9.34 4.71
CA CYS A 19 2.92 8.21 4.93
C CYS A 19 2.59 7.01 4.02
N CYS A 20 1.30 6.67 3.83
CA CYS A 20 0.91 5.47 3.07
C CYS A 20 0.95 5.72 1.54
N PRO A 21 -0.01 6.43 0.92
CA PRO A 21 0.05 6.69 -0.52
C PRO A 21 1.17 7.66 -0.93
N GLY A 22 1.68 8.52 -0.05
CA GLY A 22 2.86 9.34 -0.37
C GLY A 22 4.12 8.49 -0.55
N MET A 23 4.32 7.48 0.30
CA MET A 23 5.44 6.54 0.15
C MET A 23 5.29 5.67 -1.10
N PHE A 24 4.08 5.23 -1.44
CA PHE A 24 3.79 4.56 -2.71
C PHE A 24 4.29 5.37 -3.90
N ASN A 25 3.84 6.62 -4.00
CA ASN A 25 4.17 7.51 -5.10
C ASN A 25 5.67 7.81 -5.14
N ALA A 26 6.31 7.96 -3.98
CA ALA A 26 7.76 8.10 -3.90
C ALA A 26 8.47 6.86 -4.44
N LEU A 27 8.04 5.64 -4.06
CA LEU A 27 8.62 4.38 -4.53
C LEU A 27 8.50 4.26 -6.06
N GLN A 28 7.32 4.49 -6.62
CA GLN A 28 7.11 4.51 -8.07
C GLN A 28 8.00 5.56 -8.76
N GLY A 29 8.17 6.74 -8.14
CA GLY A 29 8.99 7.83 -8.66
C GLY A 29 10.50 7.57 -8.66
N THR A 30 10.98 6.61 -7.86
CA THR A 30 12.39 6.18 -7.90
C THR A 30 12.73 5.30 -9.11
N GLY A 31 11.75 4.95 -9.95
CA GLY A 31 11.92 4.14 -11.14
C GLY A 31 11.83 2.64 -10.84
N SER A 32 12.93 2.02 -10.42
CA SER A 32 12.96 0.57 -10.10
C SER A 32 12.53 0.27 -8.67
N TYR A 33 11.61 1.06 -8.09
CA TYR A 33 11.08 0.83 -6.73
C TYR A 33 12.18 0.87 -5.64
N GLY A 34 13.30 1.55 -5.92
CA GLY A 34 14.50 1.59 -5.09
C GLY A 34 15.46 0.42 -5.27
N LEU A 35 15.21 -0.48 -6.23
CA LEU A 35 16.06 -1.63 -6.59
C LEU A 35 17.01 -1.33 -7.74
N ASP A 36 17.96 -2.24 -7.98
CA ASP A 36 18.85 -2.17 -9.13
C ASP A 36 18.04 -2.14 -10.45
N PRO A 37 18.49 -1.38 -11.47
CA PRO A 37 17.77 -1.24 -12.75
C PRO A 37 17.47 -2.57 -13.47
N LYS A 38 18.30 -3.59 -13.21
CA LYS A 38 18.15 -4.95 -13.76
C LYS A 38 16.93 -5.69 -13.20
N ASP A 39 16.39 -5.26 -12.05
CA ASP A 39 15.26 -5.88 -11.36
C ASP A 39 13.94 -5.12 -11.63
N SER A 40 13.91 -4.28 -12.67
CA SER A 40 12.73 -3.49 -13.05
C SER A 40 11.49 -4.35 -13.39
N ASP A 41 11.69 -5.59 -13.86
CA ASP A 41 10.63 -6.57 -14.10
C ASP A 41 9.83 -6.93 -12.83
N VAL A 42 10.48 -6.90 -11.66
CA VAL A 42 9.86 -7.18 -10.36
C VAL A 42 8.82 -6.11 -10.04
N GLY A 43 9.21 -4.84 -10.24
CA GLY A 43 8.33 -3.70 -10.05
C GLY A 43 7.14 -3.72 -11.00
N ASN A 44 7.35 -4.09 -12.26
CA ASN A 44 6.27 -4.21 -13.23
C ASN A 44 5.29 -5.34 -12.87
N SER A 45 5.80 -6.47 -12.38
CA SER A 45 5.00 -7.60 -11.87
C SER A 45 4.19 -7.21 -10.62
N ALA A 46 4.79 -6.42 -9.72
CA ALA A 46 4.11 -5.88 -8.55
C ALA A 46 2.96 -4.93 -8.94
N GLY A 47 3.21 -3.99 -9.85
CA GLY A 47 2.22 -3.03 -10.31
C GLY A 47 1.05 -3.67 -11.07
N THR A 48 1.31 -4.71 -11.86
CA THR A 48 0.25 -5.48 -12.54
C THR A 48 -0.59 -6.29 -11.55
N ALA A 49 0.04 -7.00 -10.60
CA ALA A 49 -0.66 -7.74 -9.54
C ALA A 49 -1.54 -6.82 -8.69
N LEU A 50 -1.01 -5.66 -8.27
CA LEU A 50 -1.75 -4.62 -7.56
C LEU A 50 -2.98 -4.19 -8.36
N SER A 51 -2.79 -3.82 -9.63
CA SER A 51 -3.86 -3.29 -10.47
C SER A 51 -4.99 -4.30 -10.69
N LEU A 52 -4.63 -5.58 -10.84
CA LEU A 52 -5.60 -6.67 -10.97
C LEU A 52 -6.44 -6.82 -9.70
N VAL A 53 -5.80 -6.96 -8.54
CA VAL A 53 -6.54 -7.14 -7.29
C VAL A 53 -7.34 -5.89 -6.93
N PHE A 54 -6.79 -4.69 -7.17
CA PHE A 54 -7.50 -3.44 -6.98
C PHE A 54 -8.77 -3.34 -7.83
N ALA A 55 -8.72 -3.78 -9.09
CA ALA A 55 -9.91 -3.83 -9.94
C ALA A 55 -11.00 -4.72 -9.31
N PHE A 56 -10.64 -5.91 -8.79
CA PHE A 56 -11.59 -6.78 -8.11
C PHE A 56 -12.08 -6.21 -6.77
N SER A 57 -11.17 -5.71 -5.94
CA SER A 57 -11.43 -5.13 -4.62
C SER A 57 -12.35 -3.91 -4.72
N SER A 58 -12.15 -3.06 -5.74
CA SER A 58 -12.96 -1.85 -5.97
C SER A 58 -14.45 -2.13 -6.18
N LEU A 59 -14.81 -3.29 -6.73
CA LEU A 59 -16.21 -3.70 -6.90
C LEU A 59 -16.91 -3.93 -5.55
N PHE A 60 -16.16 -4.37 -4.54
CA PHE A 60 -16.67 -4.68 -3.20
C PHE A 60 -16.33 -3.60 -2.17
N ALA A 61 -15.45 -2.64 -2.49
CA ALA A 61 -14.99 -1.61 -1.58
C ALA A 61 -16.16 -0.84 -0.95
N GLY A 62 -17.16 -0.43 -1.74
CA GLY A 62 -18.34 0.29 -1.23
C GLY A 62 -19.14 -0.50 -0.19
N ALA A 63 -19.30 -1.82 -0.39
CA ALA A 63 -19.97 -2.69 0.56
C ALA A 63 -19.12 -2.91 1.83
N LEU A 64 -17.81 -3.09 1.68
CA LEU A 64 -16.87 -3.23 2.80
C LEU A 64 -16.80 -1.98 3.68
N PHE A 65 -16.78 -0.79 3.08
CA PHE A 65 -16.79 0.48 3.81
C PHE A 65 -18.04 0.63 4.69
N ASN A 66 -19.20 0.21 4.18
CA ASN A 66 -20.47 0.30 4.90
C ASN A 66 -20.57 -0.70 6.07
N ILE A 67 -19.88 -1.84 6.01
CA ILE A 67 -19.92 -2.90 7.03
C ILE A 67 -18.83 -2.73 8.09
N MET A 68 -17.59 -2.48 7.68
CA MET A 68 -16.41 -2.52 8.56
C MET A 68 -16.07 -1.16 9.20
N GLY A 69 -16.59 -0.07 8.63
CA GLY A 69 -16.33 1.29 9.10
C GLY A 69 -14.92 1.82 8.78
N HIS A 70 -14.82 3.14 8.75
CA HIS A 70 -13.64 3.88 8.26
C HIS A 70 -12.36 3.66 9.10
N ARG A 71 -12.49 3.43 10.42
CA ARG A 71 -11.31 3.27 11.30
C ARG A 71 -10.56 1.96 11.05
N LEU A 72 -11.29 0.89 10.79
CA LEU A 72 -10.72 -0.44 10.62
C LEU A 72 -10.05 -0.58 9.24
N LEU A 73 -10.67 -0.01 8.21
CA LEU A 73 -10.08 0.07 6.86
C LEU A 73 -8.78 0.90 6.84
N LEU A 74 -8.69 1.98 7.61
CA LEU A 74 -7.44 2.77 7.68
C LEU A 74 -6.29 1.98 8.31
N ILE A 75 -6.55 1.19 9.35
CA ILE A 75 -5.52 0.36 9.99
C ILE A 75 -5.09 -0.77 9.05
N LEU A 76 -6.06 -1.46 8.44
CA LEU A 76 -5.77 -2.55 7.49
C LEU A 76 -5.01 -2.04 6.26
N GLY A 77 -5.42 -0.91 5.68
CA GLY A 77 -4.73 -0.29 4.56
C GLY A 77 -3.32 0.18 4.91
N GLY A 78 -3.10 0.68 6.13
CA GLY A 78 -1.76 1.04 6.60
C GLY A 78 -0.84 -0.18 6.74
N LEU A 79 -1.36 -1.30 7.26
CA LEU A 79 -0.60 -2.54 7.42
C LEU A 79 -0.21 -3.16 6.08
N SER A 80 -1.12 -3.20 5.10
CA SER A 80 -0.78 -3.69 3.76
C SER A 80 0.28 -2.81 3.09
N TYR A 81 0.28 -1.50 3.34
CA TYR A 81 1.32 -0.58 2.88
C TYR A 81 2.70 -0.89 3.44
N VAL A 82 2.80 -1.13 4.75
CA VAL A 82 4.06 -1.52 5.40
C VAL A 82 4.58 -2.84 4.83
N LEU A 83 3.67 -3.79 4.58
CA LEU A 83 4.00 -5.09 4.02
C LEU A 83 4.51 -4.98 2.58
N TYR A 84 3.85 -4.16 1.74
CA TYR A 84 4.28 -3.86 0.37
C TYR A 84 5.70 -3.27 0.33
N VAL A 85 5.98 -2.22 1.10
CA VAL A 85 7.31 -1.58 1.13
C VAL A 85 8.35 -2.53 1.72
N GLY A 86 7.99 -3.27 2.78
CA GLY A 86 8.84 -4.31 3.36
C GLY A 86 9.19 -5.42 2.37
N SER A 87 8.31 -5.72 1.40
CA SER A 87 8.56 -6.74 0.39
C SER A 87 9.70 -6.39 -0.56
N PHE A 88 9.81 -5.12 -0.96
CA PHE A 88 10.92 -4.63 -1.78
C PHE A 88 12.24 -4.65 -1.00
N LEU A 89 12.20 -4.28 0.28
CA LEU A 89 13.39 -4.36 1.14
C LEU A 89 13.84 -5.81 1.35
N ALA A 90 12.91 -6.74 1.55
CA ALA A 90 13.21 -8.16 1.66
C ALA A 90 13.75 -8.73 0.33
N TYR A 91 13.26 -8.24 -0.81
CA TYR A 91 13.76 -8.61 -2.13
C TYR A 91 15.25 -8.26 -2.29
N PHE A 92 15.72 -7.16 -1.70
CA PHE A 92 17.14 -6.82 -1.72
C PHE A 92 18.04 -7.92 -1.12
N TYR A 93 17.58 -8.61 -0.06
CA TYR A 93 18.37 -9.66 0.59
C TYR A 93 18.07 -11.08 0.07
N ILE A 94 16.82 -11.37 -0.26
CA ILE A 94 16.32 -12.73 -0.53
C ILE A 94 16.04 -12.94 -2.03
N GLN A 95 15.89 -11.87 -2.82
CA GLN A 95 15.62 -11.88 -4.27
C GLN A 95 14.39 -12.72 -4.65
N SER A 96 13.36 -12.76 -3.80
CA SER A 96 12.13 -13.52 -4.05
C SER A 96 11.01 -12.65 -4.62
N ILE A 97 10.74 -12.78 -5.92
CA ILE A 97 9.64 -12.09 -6.62
C ILE A 97 8.28 -12.45 -6.01
N VAL A 98 8.12 -13.70 -5.57
CA VAL A 98 6.85 -14.23 -5.06
C VAL A 98 6.37 -13.43 -3.85
N PHE A 99 7.30 -13.05 -2.96
CA PHE A 99 6.96 -12.26 -1.78
C PHE A 99 6.44 -10.87 -2.16
N VAL A 100 7.07 -10.22 -3.14
CA VAL A 100 6.64 -8.91 -3.65
C VAL A 100 5.26 -8.99 -4.30
N VAL A 101 5.02 -10.00 -5.13
CA VAL A 101 3.73 -10.18 -5.81
C VAL A 101 2.60 -10.43 -4.82
N ILE A 102 2.79 -11.32 -3.84
CA ILE A 102 1.78 -11.58 -2.80
C ILE A 102 1.51 -10.32 -1.99
N SER A 103 2.54 -9.58 -1.61
CA SER A 103 2.40 -8.34 -0.85
C SER A 103 1.65 -7.25 -1.63
N SER A 104 1.86 -7.19 -2.95
CA SER A 104 1.15 -6.30 -3.87
C SER A 104 -0.33 -6.69 -4.01
N CYS A 105 -0.62 -7.99 -4.06
CA CYS A 105 -2.00 -8.48 -4.04
C CYS A 105 -2.72 -8.16 -2.73
N VAL A 106 -2.02 -8.10 -1.59
CA VAL A 106 -2.62 -7.72 -0.30
C VAL A 106 -2.87 -6.21 -0.22
N LEU A 107 -2.12 -5.40 -0.97
CA LEU A 107 -2.30 -3.95 -1.04
C LEU A 107 -3.51 -3.56 -1.90
N GLY A 108 -3.72 -4.24 -3.03
CA GLY A 108 -4.80 -3.98 -4.00
C GLY A 108 -6.18 -4.35 -3.46
#